data_AF-A0A2N2CU69-F1
#
_entry.id   AF-A0A2N2CU69-F1
#
_cell.length_a   1.000
_cell.length_b   1.000
_cell.length_c   1.000
_cell.angle_alpha   90.00
_cell.angle_beta   90.00
_cell.angle_gamma   90.00
#
_symmetry.space_group_name_H-M   'P 1'
#
loop_
_entity.id
_entity.type
_entity.pdbx_description
1 polymer ?
#
loop_
_entity_poly.entity_id
_entity_poly.type
_entity_poly.pdbx_seq_one_letter_code
_entity_poly.pdbx_strand_id
1 'polypeptide(L)' 'MIPKELTWEDGLIYEIDRILDIRQAAAMKAGGRGDRYTISVRGKQSYLFFERSTANSGNNIGRWFVEQK' A
#
# COMPACT_ATOMS: atom_id res chain seq x y z
N MET A 1 -11.70 -3.44 0.68
CA MET A 1 -10.81 -4.62 0.63
C MET A 1 -9.68 -4.36 1.61
N ILE A 2 -9.39 -5.29 2.51
CA ILE A 2 -8.26 -5.19 3.44
C ILE A 2 -7.23 -6.23 2.99
N PRO A 3 -6.03 -5.82 2.53
CA PRO A 3 -4.98 -6.78 2.20
C PRO A 3 -4.55 -7.50 3.48
N LYS A 4 -4.55 -8.84 3.46
CA LYS A 4 -3.96 -9.66 4.54
C LYS A 4 -2.46 -9.85 4.35
N GLU A 5 -2.03 -9.77 3.09
CA GLU A 5 -0.67 -10.05 2.66
C GLU A 5 -0.25 -8.98 1.66
N LEU A 6 1.01 -8.59 1.73
CA LEU A 6 1.61 -7.56 0.92
C LEU A 6 2.90 -8.09 0.30
N THR A 7 2.98 -8.09 -1.02
CA THR A 7 4.24 -8.35 -1.71
C THR A 7 5.09 -7.08 -1.69
N TRP A 8 6.26 -7.16 -1.06
CA TRP A 8 7.25 -6.09 -1.02
C TRP A 8 8.06 -6.04 -2.33
N GLU A 9 8.85 -4.97 -2.51
CA GLU A 9 9.70 -4.80 -3.71
C GLU A 9 10.73 -5.93 -3.89
N ASP A 10 11.15 -6.57 -2.79
CA ASP A 10 12.01 -7.77 -2.81
C ASP A 10 11.30 -9.02 -3.35
N GLY A 11 10.02 -8.93 -3.73
CA GLY A 11 9.18 -10.06 -4.13
C GLY A 11 8.69 -10.93 -2.97
N LEU A 12 9.09 -10.59 -1.73
CA LEU A 12 8.69 -11.30 -0.53
C LEU A 12 7.29 -10.89 -0.08
N ILE A 13 6.49 -11.86 0.33
CA ILE A 13 5.15 -11.66 0.87
C ILE A 13 5.26 -11.45 2.39
N TYR A 14 4.69 -10.35 2.86
CA TYR A 14 4.60 -9.98 4.26
C TYR A 14 3.15 -10.02 4.73
N GLU A 15 2.91 -10.70 5.83
CA GLU A 15 1.60 -10.70 6.47
C GLU A 15 1.37 -9.39 7.23
N ILE A 16 0.22 -8.76 6.97
CA ILE A 16 -0.22 -7.56 7.68
C ILE A 16 -0.88 -8.00 8.97
N ASP A 17 -0.20 -7.74 10.09
CA ASP A 17 -0.68 -8.05 11.43
C ASP A 17 -1.92 -7.22 11.78
N ARG A 18 -1.85 -5.91 11.51
CA ARG A 18 -2.97 -4.99 11.71
C ARG A 18 -2.86 -3.72 10.89
N ILE A 19 -3.99 -3.19 10.47
CA ILE A 19 -4.09 -1.82 9.96
C ILE A 19 -4.32 -0.88 11.16
N LEU A 20 -3.47 0.11 11.29
CA LEU A 20 -3.51 1.12 12.34
C LEU A 20 -4.30 2.35 11.93
N ASP A 21 -4.18 2.76 10.67
CA ASP A 21 -4.80 3.99 10.16
C ASP A 21 -4.94 3.92 8.63
N ILE A 22 -6.03 4.48 8.09
CA ILE A 22 -6.25 4.61 6.64
C ILE A 22 -6.66 6.05 6.39
N ARG A 23 -5.89 6.77 5.55
CA ARG A 23 -6.22 8.14 5.18
C ARG A 23 -5.87 8.41 3.73
N GLN A 24 -6.65 9.25 3.06
CA GLN A 24 -6.23 9.82 1.78
C GLN A 24 -5.03 10.73 2.01
N ALA A 25 -3.94 10.42 1.32
CA ALA A 25 -2.73 11.24 1.34
C ALA A 25 -2.05 11.13 -0.02
N ALA A 26 -1.66 12.28 -0.56
CA ALA A 26 -0.78 12.27 -1.73
C ALA A 26 0.54 11.59 -1.35
N ALA A 27 0.94 10.58 -2.11
CA ALA A 27 2.24 9.96 -1.93
C ALA A 27 3.30 10.99 -2.35
N MET A 28 3.93 11.68 -1.38
CA MET A 28 4.87 12.76 -1.67
C MET A 28 6.04 12.31 -2.54
N LYS A 29 6.46 11.04 -2.44
CA LYS A 29 7.56 10.45 -3.21
C LYS A 29 7.15 9.96 -4.60
N ALA A 30 5.87 9.61 -4.82
CA ALA A 30 5.37 9.02 -6.06
C ALA A 30 4.51 9.97 -6.91
N GLY A 31 4.18 11.17 -6.41
CA GLY A 31 3.42 12.17 -7.17
C GLY A 31 1.94 11.82 -7.43
N GLY A 32 1.44 10.73 -6.85
CA GLY A 32 0.11 10.18 -7.10
C GLY A 32 -0.95 10.57 -6.03
N ARG A 33 -2.21 10.66 -6.47
CA ARG A 33 -3.41 10.65 -5.60
C ARG A 33 -3.64 9.21 -5.15
N GLY A 34 -3.50 8.93 -3.85
CA GLY A 34 -3.65 7.59 -3.31
C GLY A 34 -4.18 7.53 -1.88
N ASP A 35 -4.47 6.32 -1.45
CA ASP A 35 -4.84 6.02 -0.07
C ASP A 35 -3.59 5.52 0.67
N ARG A 36 -3.30 6.11 1.84
CA ARG A 36 -2.21 5.70 2.72
C ARG A 36 -2.74 4.84 3.86
N TYR A 37 -2.18 3.65 3.98
CA TYR A 37 -2.46 2.66 5.01
C TYR A 37 -1.25 2.57 5.93
N THR A 38 -1.45 2.90 7.20
CA THR A 38 -0.47 2.62 8.24
C THR A 38 -0.72 1.19 8.70
N ILE A 39 0.22 0.30 8.41
CA ILE A 39 0.14 -1.12 8.75
C ILE A 39 1.20 -1.49 9.77
N SER A 40 0.92 -2.49 10.58
CA SER A 40 1.92 -3.17 11.40
C SER A 40 2.24 -4.51 10.75
N VAL A 41 3.51 -4.78 10.52
CA VAL A 41 4.02 -6.03 9.94
C VAL A 41 5.12 -6.53 10.87
N ARG A 42 4.96 -7.74 11.43
CA ARG A 42 5.92 -8.33 12.40
C ARG A 42 6.25 -7.39 13.58
N GLY A 43 5.26 -6.65 14.06
CA GLY A 43 5.44 -5.67 15.15
C GLY A 43 6.13 -4.37 14.75
N LYS A 44 6.44 -4.15 13.47
CA LYS A 44 6.99 -2.88 12.96
C LYS A 44 5.94 -2.12 12.17
N GLN A 45 5.84 -0.81 12.41
CA GLN A 45 4.98 0.06 11.60
C GLN A 45 5.58 0.31 10.22
N SER A 46 4.75 0.28 9.19
CA SER A 46 5.10 0.55 7.80
C SER A 46 3.98 1.33 7.11
N TYR A 47 4.35 2.12 6.10
CA TYR A 47 3.41 2.96 5.35
C TYR A 47 3.20 2.38 3.95
N LEU A 48 2.02 1.81 3.76
CA LEU A 48 1.60 1.24 2.50
C LEU A 48 0.76 2.27 1.74
N PHE A 49 1.02 2.44 0.45
CA PHE A 49 0.30 3.35 -0.41
C PHE A 49 -0.38 2.58 -1.53
N PHE A 50 -1.61 2.96 -1.84
CA PHE A 50 -2.36 2.44 -2.97
C PHE A 50 -2.60 3.53 -4.00
N GLU A 51 -2.06 3.33 -5.20
CA GLU A 51 -2.37 4.15 -6.36
C GLU A 51 -3.38 3.40 -7.24
N ARG A 52 -4.57 3.96 -7.38
CA ARG A 52 -5.55 3.43 -8.33
C ARG A 52 -5.06 3.62 -9.75
N SER A 53 -5.10 2.55 -10.53
CA SER A 53 -4.85 2.65 -11.96
C SER A 53 -5.97 3.44 -12.62
N THR A 54 -5.64 4.30 -13.58
CA THR A 54 -6.60 5.04 -14.40
C THR A 54 -7.09 4.23 -15.61
N ALA A 55 -6.64 2.98 -15.76
CA ALA A 55 -7.03 2.13 -16.87
C ALA A 55 -8.51 1.74 -16.79
N ASN A 56 -9.34 2.27 -17.70
CA ASN A 56 -10.76 1.95 -17.85
C ASN A 56 -11.05 0.54 -18.40
N SER A 57 -10.02 -0.28 -18.64
CA SER A 57 -10.16 -1.66 -19.11
C SER A 57 -9.02 -2.52 -18.61
N GLY A 58 -9.37 -3.53 -17.80
CA GLY A 58 -8.46 -4.50 -17.22
C GLY A 58 -8.70 -4.70 -15.73
N ASN A 59 -8.41 -5.90 -15.23
CA ASN A 59 -8.55 -6.26 -13.80
C ASN A 59 -7.47 -5.60 -12.91
N ASN A 60 -6.79 -4.57 -13.41
CA ASN A 60 -5.70 -3.86 -12.76
C ASN A 60 -6.28 -2.72 -11.90
N ILE A 61 -6.76 -3.08 -10.70
CA ILE A 61 -7.38 -2.16 -9.75
C ILE A 61 -6.44 -1.06 -9.23
N GLY A 62 -5.12 -1.22 -9.37
CA GLY A 62 -4.11 -0.29 -8.90
C GLY A 62 -2.82 -0.97 -8.46
N ARG A 63 -1.82 -0.18 -8.09
CA ARG A 63 -0.53 -0.65 -7.59
C ARG A 63 -0.41 -0.33 -6.11
N TRP A 64 0.03 -1.33 -5.35
CA TRP A 64 0.46 -1.17 -3.97
C TRP A 64 1.97 -0.96 -3.94
N PHE A 65 2.45 -0.01 -3.14
CA PHE A 65 3.87 0.23 -2.91
C PHE A 65 4.11 0.74 -1.50
N VAL A 66 5.32 0.51 -0.99
CA VAL A 66 5.68 0.87 0.37
C VAL A 66 6.73 1.98 0.34
N GLU A 67 6.53 2.99 1.18
CA GLU A 67 7.53 4.03 1.35
C GLU A 67 8.65 3.52 2.28
N GLN A 68 9.79 3.14 1.70
CA GLN A 68 11.03 3.00 2.47
C GLN A 68 11.57 4.39 2.84
N LYS A 69 11.93 4.52 4.12
CA LYS A 69 12.64 5.67 4.68
C LYS A 69 14.14 5.49 4.50
#